data_AF-A0A171AI63-F1
#
_entry.id   AF-A0A171AI63-F1
#
_cell.length_a   1.000
_cell.length_b   1.000
_cell.length_c   1.000
_cell.angle_alpha   90.00
_cell.angle_beta   90.00
_cell.angle_gamma   90.00
#
_symmetry.space_group_name_H-M   'P 1'
#
loop_
_entity.id
_entity.type
_entity.pdbx_description
1 polymer ?
#
loop_
_entity_poly.entity_id
_entity_poly.type
_entity_poly.pdbx_seq_one_letter_code
_entity_poly.pdbx_strand_id
1 'polypeptide(L)'
;MSDNVLSATYDEEVMQFAKGIVPNPVLIRLKREEESLDNIKQFYVVCEHKDAKYAAITNIYGAVTVGQAMIFCQTRKTASWLAEKMSRDGHAVALLSGELTVEQRIAV
;
A
#
# COMPACT_ATOMS: atom_id res chain seq x y z
N MET A 1 28.78 -10.07 15.94
CA MET A 1 27.72 -9.31 15.23
C MET A 1 26.53 -10.25 15.17
N SER A 2 25.39 -9.88 15.75
CA SER A 2 24.18 -10.71 15.75
C SER A 2 23.30 -10.26 14.60
N ASP A 3 23.23 -11.07 13.54
CA ASP A 3 22.42 -10.76 12.37
C ASP A 3 20.95 -11.08 12.65
N ASN A 4 20.05 -10.17 12.26
CA ASN A 4 18.61 -10.30 12.48
C ASN A 4 17.86 -9.92 11.19
N VAL A 5 16.75 -10.61 10.92
CA VAL A 5 15.85 -10.31 9.79
C VAL A 5 14.46 -10.05 10.33
N LEU A 6 13.85 -8.95 9.91
CA LEU A 6 12.46 -8.58 10.20
C LEU A 6 11.68 -8.55 8.89
N SER A 7 10.54 -9.24 8.86
CA SER A 7 9.66 -9.24 7.69
C SER A 7 8.21 -9.37 8.11
N ALA A 8 7.33 -8.65 7.41
CA ALA A 8 5.88 -8.78 7.55
C ALA A 8 5.34 -9.98 6.75
N THR A 9 6.07 -10.45 5.72
CA THR A 9 5.74 -11.63 4.93
C THR A 9 6.84 -12.69 5.08
N TYR A 10 6.49 -13.97 5.06
CA TYR A 10 7.44 -15.06 5.29
C TYR A 10 7.15 -16.28 4.40
N ASP A 11 6.89 -16.03 3.12
CA ASP A 11 6.86 -17.10 2.13
C ASP A 11 8.22 -17.84 2.04
N GLU A 12 8.23 -18.95 1.30
CA GLU A 12 9.40 -19.83 1.24
C GLU A 12 10.64 -19.10 0.73
N GLU A 13 10.47 -18.19 -0.24
CA GLU A 13 11.58 -17.40 -0.80
C GLU A 13 12.21 -16.48 0.26
N VAL A 14 11.39 -15.74 1.00
CA VAL A 14 11.87 -14.89 2.11
C VAL A 14 12.55 -15.73 3.19
N MET A 15 12.02 -16.91 3.50
CA MET A 15 12.59 -17.78 4.51
C MET A 15 13.93 -18.40 4.09
N GLN A 16 14.10 -18.74 2.82
CA GLN A 16 15.37 -19.21 2.28
C GLN A 16 16.43 -18.12 2.32
N PHE A 17 16.06 -16.89 1.95
CA PHE A 17 16.95 -15.73 2.08
C PHE A 17 17.39 -15.50 3.53
N ALA A 18 16.45 -15.51 4.48
CA ALA A 18 16.75 -15.28 5.89
C ALA A 18 17.71 -16.33 6.48
N LYS A 19 17.57 -17.62 6.10
CA LYS A 19 18.47 -18.70 6.53
C LYS A 19 19.90 -18.52 6.04
N GLY A 20 20.09 -17.87 4.89
CA GLY A 20 21.42 -17.57 4.35
C GLY A 20 22.15 -16.45 5.11
N ILE A 21 21.41 -15.61 5.83
CA ILE A 21 21.94 -14.46 6.57
C ILE A 21 22.12 -14.78 8.05
N VAL A 22 21.13 -15.45 8.65
CA VAL A 22 21.10 -15.70 10.09
C VAL A 22 21.24 -17.20 10.36
N PRO A 23 22.44 -17.71 10.69
CA PRO A 23 22.63 -19.11 11.04
C PRO A 23 22.01 -19.42 12.41
N ASN A 24 21.30 -20.54 12.52
CA ASN A 24 20.60 -20.98 13.74
C ASN A 24 19.66 -19.90 14.36
N PRO A 25 18.69 -19.36 13.59
CA PRO A 25 17.87 -18.26 14.06
C PRO A 25 16.87 -18.70 15.12
N VAL A 26 16.66 -17.86 16.14
CA VAL A 26 15.44 -17.92 16.94
C VAL A 26 14.31 -17.34 16.09
N LEU A 27 13.33 -18.17 15.78
CA LEU A 27 12.25 -17.83 14.86
C LEU A 27 10.98 -17.46 15.62
N ILE A 28 10.56 -16.20 15.51
CA ILE A 28 9.30 -15.69 16.06
C ILE A 28 8.35 -15.44 14.89
N ARG A 29 7.22 -16.14 14.85
CA ARG A 29 6.20 -16.02 13.80
C ARG A 29 4.81 -15.94 14.43
N LEU A 30 3.94 -15.14 13.82
CA LEU A 30 2.49 -15.26 14.03
C LEU A 30 1.95 -16.43 13.20
N LYS A 31 0.84 -17.03 13.63
CA LYS A 31 0.15 -18.03 12.81
C LYS A 31 -0.60 -17.32 11.69
N ARG A 32 -0.62 -17.93 10.50
CA ARG A 32 -1.31 -17.41 9.30
C ARG A 32 -2.80 -17.14 9.53
N GLU A 33 -3.43 -17.89 10.42
CA GLU A 33 -4.83 -17.75 10.84
C GLU A 33 -5.08 -16.49 11.69
N GLU A 34 -4.03 -15.91 12.29
CA GLU A 34 -4.07 -14.63 13.02
C GLU A 34 -3.64 -13.45 12.13
N GLU A 35 -3.24 -13.71 10.87
CA GLU A 35 -2.91 -12.66 9.90
C GLU A 35 -4.17 -12.10 9.20
N SER A 36 -5.30 -12.80 9.24
CA SER A 36 -6.56 -12.18 8.83
C SER A 36 -6.83 -11.04 9.80
N LEU A 37 -6.65 -9.83 9.31
CA LEU A 37 -7.09 -8.63 9.99
C LEU A 37 -8.62 -8.68 9.95
N ASP A 38 -9.24 -9.41 10.88
CA ASP A 38 -10.69 -9.62 10.94
C ASP A 38 -11.46 -8.28 11.06
N ASN A 39 -10.74 -7.24 11.47
CA ASN A 39 -11.18 -5.86 11.53
C ASN A 39 -11.03 -5.08 10.21
N ILE A 40 -10.40 -5.65 9.18
CA ILE A 40 -10.28 -5.07 7.84
C ILE A 40 -11.24 -5.76 6.88
N LYS A 41 -12.29 -5.04 6.53
CA LYS A 41 -13.24 -5.48 5.50
C LYS A 41 -12.63 -5.24 4.12
N GLN A 42 -12.46 -6.32 3.37
CA GLN A 42 -11.88 -6.28 2.03
C GLN A 42 -12.97 -6.36 0.97
N PHE A 43 -12.89 -5.49 -0.03
CA PHE A 43 -13.84 -5.42 -1.14
C PHE A 43 -13.10 -5.23 -2.46
N TYR A 44 -13.74 -5.60 -3.56
CA TYR A 44 -13.25 -5.32 -4.90
C TYR A 44 -14.37 -4.73 -5.76
N VAL A 45 -13.99 -3.91 -6.73
CA VAL A 45 -14.91 -3.33 -7.72
C VAL A 45 -14.39 -3.68 -9.10
N VAL A 46 -15.23 -4.34 -9.90
CA VAL A 46 -14.91 -4.66 -11.29
C VAL A 46 -15.07 -3.39 -12.13
N CYS A 47 -14.03 -3.02 -12.88
CA CYS A 47 -14.02 -1.84 -13.73
C CYS A 47 -13.47 -2.23 -15.11
N GLU A 48 -14.20 -1.89 -16.17
CA GLU A 48 -13.84 -2.27 -17.54
C GLU A 48 -12.62 -1.49 -18.07
N HIS A 49 -12.50 -0.21 -17.69
CA HIS A 49 -11.43 0.67 -18.15
C HIS A 49 -11.01 1.69 -17.08
N LYS A 50 -9.97 2.46 -17.39
CA LYS A 50 -9.35 3.41 -16.45
C LYS A 50 -10.32 4.48 -15.95
N ASP A 51 -11.17 5.02 -16.81
CA ASP A 51 -12.16 6.02 -16.39
C ASP A 51 -13.26 5.43 -15.49
N ALA A 52 -13.64 4.16 -15.69
CA ALA A 52 -14.55 3.47 -14.79
C ALA A 52 -13.93 3.31 -13.38
N LYS A 53 -12.62 3.03 -13.29
CA LYS A 53 -11.90 3.02 -12.00
C LYS A 53 -11.93 4.39 -11.33
N TYR A 54 -11.74 5.46 -12.10
CA TYR A 54 -11.80 6.82 -11.56
C TYR A 54 -13.17 7.15 -10.98
N ALA A 55 -14.24 6.86 -11.75
CA ALA A 55 -15.61 7.05 -11.28
C ALA A 55 -15.92 6.23 -10.02
N ALA A 56 -15.42 5.00 -9.93
CA ALA A 56 -15.56 4.18 -8.72
C ALA A 56 -14.86 4.83 -7.51
N ILE A 57 -13.64 5.35 -7.68
CA ILE A 57 -12.90 6.03 -6.61
C ILE A 57 -13.67 7.27 -6.12
N THR A 58 -14.12 8.14 -7.03
CA THR A 58 -14.82 9.38 -6.64
C THR A 58 -16.18 9.08 -5.99
N ASN A 59 -16.90 8.07 -6.46
CA ASN A 59 -18.14 7.61 -5.84
C ASN A 59 -17.91 7.11 -4.41
N ILE A 60 -16.84 6.35 -4.16
CA ILE A 60 -16.48 5.88 -2.81
C ILE A 60 -16.16 7.07 -1.90
N TYR A 61 -15.39 8.05 -2.39
CA TYR A 61 -15.06 9.26 -1.64
C TYR A 61 -16.29 10.15 -1.35
N GLY A 62 -17.27 10.20 -2.27
CA GLY A 62 -18.49 10.96 -2.07
C GLY A 62 -19.53 10.27 -1.17
N ALA A 63 -19.55 8.94 -1.14
CA ALA A 63 -20.53 8.16 -0.40
C ALA A 63 -20.09 7.78 1.03
N VAL A 64 -18.78 7.71 1.28
CA VAL A 64 -18.22 7.29 2.56
C VAL A 64 -17.64 8.50 3.28
N THR A 65 -17.98 8.68 4.55
CA THR A 65 -17.30 9.66 5.42
C THR A 65 -15.90 9.14 5.74
N VAL A 66 -14.96 9.40 4.85
CA VAL A 66 -13.54 9.02 5.00
C VAL A 66 -12.80 10.21 5.61
N GLY A 67 -12.09 9.98 6.72
CA GLY A 67 -11.17 10.98 7.28
C GLY A 67 -9.93 11.15 6.38
N GLN A 68 -9.20 10.06 6.14
CA GLN A 68 -8.06 10.00 5.23
C GLN A 68 -8.04 8.64 4.53
N ALA A 69 -7.53 8.59 3.30
CA ALA A 69 -7.35 7.34 2.57
C ALA A 69 -6.07 7.38 1.73
N MET A 70 -5.47 6.20 1.54
CA MET A 70 -4.31 5.98 0.68
C MET A 70 -4.74 5.23 -0.57
N ILE A 71 -4.29 5.69 -1.75
CA ILE A 71 -4.53 5.02 -3.02
C ILE A 71 -3.19 4.60 -3.62
N PHE A 72 -2.97 3.29 -3.72
CA PHE A 72 -1.76 2.74 -4.34
C PHE A 72 -1.95 2.58 -5.84
N CYS A 73 -0.96 3.03 -6.61
CA CYS A 73 -0.95 2.95 -8.07
C CYS A 73 0.25 2.14 -8.56
N GLN A 74 0.05 1.30 -9.58
CA GLN A 74 1.12 0.47 -10.15
C GLN A 74 2.26 1.29 -10.76
N THR A 75 1.97 2.46 -11.34
CA THR A 75 2.97 3.30 -11.99
C THR A 75 2.90 4.74 -11.50
N ARG A 76 4.06 5.39 -11.46
CA ARG A 76 4.19 6.82 -11.12
C ARG A 76 3.31 7.70 -12.03
N LYS A 77 3.30 7.42 -13.34
CA LYS A 77 2.47 8.15 -14.32
C LYS A 77 0.98 8.05 -13.98
N THR A 78 0.50 6.89 -13.56
CA THR A 78 -0.91 6.71 -13.14
C THR A 78 -1.20 7.47 -11.85
N ALA A 79 -0.28 7.45 -10.88
CA ALA A 79 -0.41 8.18 -9.62
C ALA A 79 -0.49 9.70 -9.85
N SER A 80 0.42 10.26 -10.66
CA SER A 80 0.41 11.69 -11.01
C SER A 80 -0.87 12.09 -11.74
N TRP A 81 -1.28 11.31 -12.74
CA TRP A 81 -2.55 11.55 -13.46
C TRP A 81 -3.76 11.53 -12.52
N LEU A 82 -3.80 10.58 -11.58
CA LEU A 82 -4.92 10.46 -10.63
C LEU A 82 -4.95 11.65 -9.69
N ALA A 83 -3.80 12.01 -9.10
CA ALA A 83 -3.68 13.16 -8.21
C ALA A 83 -4.11 14.46 -8.92
N GLU A 84 -3.58 14.74 -10.12
CA GLU A 84 -3.97 15.92 -10.91
C GLU A 84 -5.46 15.94 -11.26
N LYS A 85 -6.07 14.79 -11.56
CA LYS A 85 -7.50 14.72 -11.89
C LYS A 85 -8.35 14.96 -10.64
N MET A 86 -8.03 14.31 -9.52
CA MET A 86 -8.72 14.51 -8.25
C MET A 86 -8.56 15.94 -7.70
N SER A 87 -7.37 16.54 -7.79
CA SER A 87 -7.15 17.94 -7.41
C SER A 87 -7.97 18.91 -8.27
N ARG A 88 -8.08 18.67 -9.58
CA ARG A 88 -8.92 19.47 -10.48
C ARG A 88 -10.40 19.38 -10.14
N ASP A 89 -10.85 18.21 -9.70
CA ASP A 89 -12.22 17.97 -9.25
C ASP A 89 -12.46 18.47 -7.81
N GLY A 90 -11.47 19.14 -7.19
CA GLY A 90 -11.60 19.84 -5.90
C GLY A 90 -11.23 19.02 -4.67
N HIS A 91 -10.70 17.80 -4.85
CA HIS A 91 -10.27 16.97 -3.73
C HIS A 91 -8.90 17.39 -3.21
N ALA A 92 -8.74 17.43 -1.88
CA ALA A 92 -7.44 17.60 -1.23
C ALA A 92 -6.65 16.27 -1.34
N VAL A 93 -5.65 16.25 -2.22
CA VAL A 93 -4.81 15.07 -2.49
C VAL A 93 -3.35 15.46 -2.44
N ALA A 94 -2.54 14.59 -1.84
CA ALA A 94 -1.09 14.67 -1.90
C ALA A 94 -0.52 13.44 -2.63
N LEU A 95 0.58 13.66 -3.38
CA LEU A 95 1.22 12.62 -4.17
C LEU A 95 2.55 12.22 -3.54
N LEU A 96 2.65 10.98 -3.07
CA LEU A 96 3.92 10.36 -2.67
C LEU A 96 4.48 9.54 -3.84
N SER A 97 5.68 9.88 -4.29
CA SER A 97 6.36 9.15 -5.38
C SER A 97 7.85 8.97 -5.10
N GLY A 98 8.46 7.99 -5.78
CA GLY A 98 9.88 7.66 -5.61
C GLY A 98 10.87 8.77 -6.03
N GLU A 99 10.42 9.82 -6.70
CA GLU A 99 11.26 10.98 -7.10
C GLU A 99 11.42 12.00 -5.98
N LEU A 100 10.54 11.97 -4.99
CA LEU A 100 10.63 12.84 -3.83
C LEU A 100 11.86 12.45 -2.99
N THR A 101 12.59 13.45 -2.52
CA THR A 101 13.62 13.26 -1.49
C THR A 101 12.97 12.77 -0.19
N VAL A 102 13.78 12.25 0.74
CA VAL A 102 13.27 11.77 2.03
C VAL A 102 12.56 12.90 2.78
N GLU A 103 13.13 14.10 2.77
CA GLU A 103 12.56 15.29 3.41
C GLU A 103 11.22 15.67 2.79
N GLN A 104 11.12 15.62 1.45
CA GLN A 104 9.88 15.88 0.73
C GLN A 104 8.80 14.84 1.02
N ARG A 105 9.17 13.56 1.27
CA ARG A 105 8.21 12.51 1.63
C ARG A 105 7.67 12.67 3.05
N ILE A 106 8.46 13.22 3.98
CA ILE A 106 8.05 13.45 5.37
C ILE A 106 7.09 14.64 5.49
N ALA A 107 7.17 15.60 4.56
CA ALA A 107 6.36 16.82 4.55
C ALA A 107 4.98 16.68 3.87
N VAL A 108 4.67 15.50 3.32
CA VAL A 108 3.37 15.16 2.70
C VAL A 108 2.42 14.60 3.74
#